data_AF-A0A0M3HKP5-F1
#
_entry.id   AF-A0A0M3HKP5-F1
#
_cell.length_a   1.000
_cell.length_b   1.000
_cell.length_c   1.000
_cell.angle_alpha   90.00
_cell.angle_beta   90.00
_cell.angle_gamma   90.00
#
_symmetry.space_group_name_H-M   'P 1'
#
loop_
_entity.id
_entity.type
_entity.pdbx_description
1 polymer ?
#
loop_
_entity_poly.entity_id
_entity_poly.type
_entity_poly.pdbx_seq_one_letter_code
_entity_poly.pdbx_strand_id
1 'polypeptide(L)' 'MIECCAGYESIRRIAALSQLTIPESILKALEPIRHDDDAVRSFGIRHAVEMCRRLLNSGTATSIHLYTMNREASC' A
#
# COMPACT_ATOMS: atom_id res chain seq x y z
N MET A 1 0.59 -9.29 -4.78
CA MET A 1 0.34 -7.95 -5.36
C MET A 1 0.66 -6.94 -4.28
N ILE A 2 1.68 -6.10 -4.47
CA ILE A 2 2.05 -5.07 -3.51
C ILE A 2 2.07 -3.72 -4.24
N GLU A 3 1.38 -2.73 -3.70
CA GLU A 3 1.11 -1.44 -4.35
C GLU A 3 1.61 -0.29 -3.47
N CYS A 4 2.43 0.60 -4.03
CA CYS A 4 2.94 1.78 -3.33
C CYS A 4 1.89 2.89 -3.35
N CYS A 5 1.37 3.24 -2.17
CA CYS A 5 0.28 4.21 -2.01
C CYS A 5 0.80 5.66 -2.05
N ALA A 6 0.08 6.55 -2.73
CA ALA A 6 0.43 7.97 -2.84
C ALA A 6 -0.68 8.93 -2.33
N GLY A 7 -1.79 8.43 -1.78
CA GLY A 7 -2.86 9.26 -1.21
C GLY A 7 -4.09 8.45 -0.78
N TYR A 8 -4.87 8.97 0.17
CA TYR A 8 -5.99 8.26 0.83
C TYR A 8 -7.06 7.77 -0.17
N GLU A 9 -7.47 8.63 -1.09
CA GLU A 9 -8.45 8.30 -2.12
C GLU A 9 -7.90 7.28 -3.14
N SER A 10 -6.59 7.28 -3.37
CA SER A 10 -5.95 6.28 -4.25
C SER A 10 -6.06 4.88 -3.63
N ILE A 11 -5.92 4.76 -2.31
CA ILE A 11 -6.06 3.48 -1.60
C ILE A 11 -7.47 2.90 -1.75
N ARG A 12 -8.51 3.74 -1.59
CA ARG A 12 -9.90 3.31 -1.78
C ARG A 12 -10.19 2.91 -3.21
N ARG A 13 -9.67 3.67 -4.19
CA ARG A 13 -9.84 3.38 -5.61
C ARG A 13 -9.16 2.07 -6.00
N ILE A 14 -7.95 1.83 -5.52
CA ILE A 14 -7.19 0.60 -5.77
C ILE A 14 -7.90 -0.60 -5.13
N ALA A 15 -8.34 -0.48 -3.88
CA ALA A 15 -9.11 -1.54 -3.22
C ALA A 15 -10.38 -1.91 -3.99
N ALA A 16 -11.09 -0.92 -4.52
CA ALA A 16 -12.26 -1.13 -5.37
C ALA A 16 -11.91 -1.82 -6.70
N LEU A 17 -10.78 -1.45 -7.34
CA LEU A 17 -10.31 -2.05 -8.58
C LEU A 17 -9.84 -3.50 -8.40
N SER A 18 -9.16 -3.79 -7.30
CA SER A 18 -8.65 -5.12 -6.97
C SER A 18 -9.68 -6.02 -6.28
N GLN A 19 -10.90 -5.51 -6.01
CA GLN A 19 -11.94 -6.17 -5.22
C GLN A 19 -11.44 -6.65 -3.84
N LEU A 20 -10.45 -5.94 -3.29
CA LEU A 20 -9.84 -6.27 -2.01
C LEU A 20 -10.46 -5.44 -0.90
N THR A 21 -10.76 -6.06 0.23
CA THR A 21 -11.19 -5.34 1.43
C THR A 21 -9.96 -4.77 2.12
N ILE A 22 -9.91 -3.45 2.29
CA ILE A 22 -8.88 -2.81 3.11
C ILE A 22 -9.14 -3.19 4.56
N PRO A 23 -8.17 -3.77 5.29
CA PRO A 23 -8.36 -4.10 6.69
C PRO A 23 -8.56 -2.81 7.51
N GLU A 24 -9.49 -2.85 8.47
CA GLU A 24 -9.84 -1.70 9.32
C GLU A 24 -8.65 -1.11 10.08
N SER A 25 -7.63 -1.92 10.38
CA SER A 25 -6.39 -1.46 11.01
C SER A 25 -5.64 -0.43 10.17
N ILE A 26 -5.63 -0.60 8.83
CA ILE A 26 -5.02 0.34 7.90
C ILE A 26 -5.89 1.60 7.79
N LEU A 27 -7.22 1.47 7.74
CA LEU A 27 -8.13 2.61 7.69
C LEU A 27 -8.00 3.51 8.93
N LYS A 28 -7.95 2.92 10.13
CA LYS A 28 -7.74 3.67 11.38
C LYS A 28 -6.38 4.37 11.43
N ALA A 29 -5.34 3.76 10.88
CA ALA A 29 -4.01 4.39 10.79
C ALA A 29 -3.97 5.53 9.76
N LEU A 30 -4.80 5.45 8.71
CA LEU A 30 -4.89 6.45 7.65
C LEU A 30 -5.84 7.62 7.99
N GLU A 31 -6.89 7.41 8.80
CA GLU A 31 -7.82 8.45 9.24
C GLU A 31 -7.16 9.74 9.75
N PRO A 32 -6.17 9.70 10.67
CA PRO A 32 -5.54 10.91 11.20
C PRO A 32 -4.63 11.62 10.19
N ILE A 33 -4.11 10.90 9.19
CA ILE A 33 -3.19 11.42 8.17
C ILE A 33 -3.87 11.66 6.83
N ARG A 34 -5.20 11.53 6.74
CA ARG A 34 -5.96 11.58 5.48
C ARG A 34 -5.75 12.86 4.65
N HIS A 35 -5.34 13.95 5.30
CA HIS A 35 -5.12 15.28 4.71
C HIS A 35 -3.65 15.60 4.47
N ASP A 36 -2.75 14.68 4.81
CA ASP A 36 -1.30 14.80 4.62
C ASP A 36 -0.85 13.69 3.66
N ASP A 37 -0.81 14.03 2.37
CA ASP A 37 -0.46 13.10 1.31
C ASP A 37 0.97 12.55 1.47
N ASP A 38 1.90 13.32 2.05
CA ASP A 38 3.27 12.88 2.26
C ASP A 38 3.36 11.84 3.40
N ALA A 39 2.63 12.08 4.49
CA ALA A 39 2.49 11.12 5.59
C ALA A 39 1.80 9.82 5.13
N VAL A 40 0.74 9.91 4.32
CA VAL A 40 0.04 8.76 3.73
C VAL A 40 0.98 7.96 2.84
N ARG A 41 1.79 8.63 2.02
CA ARG A 41 2.78 7.99 1.15
C ARG A 41 3.85 7.27 1.95
N SER A 42 4.43 7.93 2.95
CA SER A 42 5.45 7.32 3.83
C SER A 42 4.90 6.12 4.62
N PHE A 43 3.64 6.20 5.08
CA PHE A 43 2.95 5.06 5.71
C PHE A 43 2.77 3.91 4.72
N GLY A 44 2.27 4.19 3.51
CA GLY A 44 2.07 3.20 2.46
C GLY A 44 3.35 2.47 2.06
N ILE A 45 4.46 3.22 1.87
CA ILE A 45 5.77 2.65 1.52
C ILE A 45 6.25 1.72 2.64
N ARG A 46 6.23 2.17 3.90
CA ARG A 46 6.67 1.34 5.04
C ARG A 46 5.86 0.05 5.14
N HIS A 47 4.54 0.15 4.97
CA HIS A 47 3.66 -1.00 5.07
C HIS A 47 3.84 -1.99 3.91
N ALA A 48 4.01 -1.48 2.68
CA ALA A 48 4.32 -2.28 1.49
C ALA A 48 5.65 -3.03 1.66
N VAL A 49 6.70 -2.35 2.13
CA VAL A 49 8.01 -2.96 2.40
C VAL A 49 7.93 -4.03 3.48
N GLU A 50 7.16 -3.80 4.55
CA GLU A 50 6.95 -4.80 5.60
C GLU A 50 6.22 -6.04 5.05
N MET A 51 5.19 -5.87 4.23
CA MET A 51 4.52 -6.98 3.54
C MET A 51 5.47 -7.74 2.62
N CYS A 52 6.27 -7.04 1.79
CA CYS A 52 7.29 -7.67 0.95
C CYS A 52 8.23 -8.54 1.78
N ARG A 53 8.77 -7.98 2.87
CA ARG A 53 9.70 -8.69 3.77
C ARG A 53 9.03 -9.90 4.41
N ARG A 54 7.79 -9.78 4.88
CA ARG A 54 7.05 -10.90 5.48
C ARG A 54 6.81 -12.02 4.48
N LEU A 55 6.42 -11.71 3.25
CA LEU A 55 6.18 -12.71 2.20
C LEU A 55 7.46 -13.40 1.72
N LEU A 56 8.57 -12.66 1.62
CA LEU A 56 9.87 -13.22 1.27
C LEU A 56 10.43 -14.08 2.42
N ASN A 57 10.32 -13.62 3.66
CA ASN A 57 10.81 -14.35 4.83
C ASN A 57 9.96 -15.58 5.17
N SER A 58 8.66 -15.57 4.86
CA SER A 58 7.80 -16.74 5.06
C SER A 58 8.04 -17.85 4.03
N GLY A 59 8.86 -17.59 2.99
CA GLY A 59 9.14 -18.55 1.91
C GLY A 59 7.91 -18.88 1.05
N THR A 60 6.80 -18.18 1.25
CA THR A 60 5.52 -18.45 0.57
C THR A 60 5.47 -17.82 -0.81
N ALA A 61 6.24 -16.74 -1.03
CA ALA A 61 6.31 -16.07 -2.32
C ALA A 61 7.76 -16.07 -2.84
N THR A 62 7.98 -16.69 -4.00
CA THR A 62 9.28 -16.70 -4.69
C THR A 62 9.55 -15.40 -5.46
N SER A 63 8.50 -14.65 -5.79
CA SER A 63 8.59 -13.38 -6.53
C SER A 63 7.51 -12.38 -6.09
N ILE A 64 7.81 -11.09 -6.22
CA ILE A 64 6.88 -9.99 -5.92
C ILE A 64 6.66 -9.18 -7.18
N HIS A 65 5.39 -9.02 -7.57
CA HIS A 65 4.99 -8.12 -8.64
C HIS A 65 4.46 -6.82 -8.03
N LEU A 66 5.15 -5.72 -8.33
CA LEU A 66 4.81 -4.37 -7.90
C LEU A 66 4.00 -3.67 -9.00
N TYR A 67 2.86 -3.10 -8.63
CA TYR A 67 2.09 -2.23 -9.52
C TYR A 67 2.38 -0.78 -9.17
N THR A 68 2.98 -0.05 -10.11
CA THR A 68 3.37 1.36 -9.96
C THR A 68 2.26 2.33 -10.34
N MET A 69 1.13 1.83 -10.88
CA MET A 69 -0.04 2.62 -11.24
C MET A 69 0.26 3.87 -12.12
N ASN A 70 1.22 3.72 -13.05
CA ASN A 70 1.68 4.77 -13.97
C ASN A 70 2.18 6.04 -13.27
N ARG A 71 2.77 5.90 -12.08
CA ARG A 71 3.41 6.98 -11.32
C ARG A 71 4.87 6.63 -11.05
N GLU A 72 5.79 7.45 -11.55
CA GLU A 72 7.24 7.28 -11.42
C GLU A 72 7.78 7.58 -10.01
N ALA A 73 7.12 8.47 -9.26
CA ALA A 73 7.74 9.12 -8.12
C ALA A 73 7.67 8.35 -6.79
N SER A 74 7.16 7.11 -6.75
CA SER A 74 6.87 6.40 -5.47
C SER A 74 7.55 5.04 -5.31
N CYS A 75 8.59 4.77 -6.08
CA CYS A 75 9.53 3.66 -5.86
C CYS A 75 10.87 4.18 -5.31
#